data_AF-A0A3D3MP27-F1
#
_entry.id   AF-A0A3D3MP27-F1
#
_cell.length_a   1.000
_cell.length_b   1.000
_cell.length_c   1.000
_cell.angle_alpha   90.00
_cell.angle_beta   90.00
_cell.angle_gamma   90.00
#
_symmetry.space_group_name_H-M   'P 1'
#
loop_
_entity.id
_entity.type
_entity.pdbx_description
1 polymer ?
#
loop_
_entity_poly.entity_id
_entity_poly.type
_entity_poly.pdbx_seq_one_letter_code
_entity_poly.pdbx_strand_id
1 'polypeptide(L)' 'MNIEGNRITAEAGKVFRRKIDGMLFSEEIYLGLTYYLNGVKLETPIQETPDDFEEIDIEVQTEEIN' A
#
# COMPACT_ATOMS: atom_id res chain seq x y z
N MET A 1 6.33 4.56 -9.25
CA MET A 1 6.73 4.61 -7.81
C MET A 1 8.00 5.42 -7.63
N ASN A 2 8.00 6.38 -6.68
CA ASN A 2 9.20 7.06 -6.17
C ASN A 2 9.57 6.51 -4.78
N ILE A 3 10.86 6.41 -4.47
CA ILE A 3 11.41 5.86 -3.21
C ILE A 3 12.39 6.85 -2.60
N GLU A 4 12.11 7.29 -1.37
CA GLU A 4 12.92 8.25 -0.63
C GLU A 4 13.13 7.76 0.82
N GLY A 5 14.24 7.06 1.07
CA GLY A 5 14.47 6.43 2.36
C GLY A 5 13.46 5.31 2.63
N ASN A 6 12.70 5.40 3.73
CA ASN A 6 11.62 4.47 4.04
C ASN A 6 10.24 4.94 3.55
N ARG A 7 10.19 6.00 2.74
CA ARG A 7 8.94 6.54 2.19
C ARG A 7 8.80 6.11 0.73
N ILE A 8 7.63 5.62 0.34
CA ILE A 8 7.29 5.39 -1.07
C ILE A 8 6.05 6.19 -1.45
N THR A 9 6.05 6.71 -2.68
CA THR A 9 4.94 7.48 -3.24
C THR A 9 4.55 6.92 -4.60
N ALA A 10 3.25 6.69 -4.79
CA ALA A 10 2.68 6.13 -6.00
C ALA A 10 2.64 7.19 -7.12
N GLU A 11 2.53 6.74 -8.37
CA GLU A 11 2.22 7.61 -9.49
C GLU A 11 0.85 8.29 -9.32
N ALA A 12 0.68 9.47 -9.93
CA ALA A 12 -0.57 10.23 -9.83
C ALA A 12 -1.77 9.40 -10.28
N GLY A 13 -2.83 9.39 -9.46
CA GLY A 13 -4.04 8.60 -9.71
C GLY A 13 -3.95 7.13 -9.26
N LYS A 14 -2.85 6.73 -8.60
CA LYS A 14 -2.66 5.37 -8.10
C LYS A 14 -2.52 5.32 -6.58
N VAL A 15 -2.77 4.13 -6.03
CA VAL A 15 -2.54 3.77 -4.63
C VAL A 15 -1.70 2.51 -4.52
N PHE A 16 -1.19 2.21 -3.33
CA PHE A 16 -0.48 0.95 -3.08
C PHE A 16 -1.41 -0.18 -2.64
N ARG A 17 -1.13 -1.37 -3.18
CA ARG A 17 -1.64 -2.65 -2.68
C ARG A 17 -0.46 -3.48 -2.19
N ARG A 18 -0.55 -4.02 -0.97
CA ARG A 18 0.44 -4.97 -0.47
C ARG A 18 0.19 -6.34 -1.08
N LYS A 19 1.18 -6.92 -1.76
CA LYS A 19 1.02 -8.12 -2.60
C LYS A 19 0.58 -9.35 -1.83
N ILE A 20 1.06 -9.52 -0.60
CA ILE A 20 0.85 -10.75 0.18
C ILE A 20 -0.59 -10.92 0.69
N ASP A 21 -1.30 -9.82 0.97
CA ASP A 21 -2.64 -9.86 1.55
C ASP A 21 -3.66 -8.93 0.88
N GLY A 22 -3.26 -8.21 -0.17
CA GLY A 22 -4.14 -7.35 -0.94
C GLY A 22 -4.59 -6.10 -0.19
N MET A 23 -4.02 -5.78 0.97
CA MET A 23 -4.39 -4.61 1.74
C MET A 23 -4.07 -3.32 0.95
N LEU A 24 -5.05 -2.43 0.87
CA LEU A 24 -4.93 -1.14 0.21
C LEU A 24 -4.41 -0.08 1.17
N PHE A 25 -3.52 0.76 0.67
CA PHE A 25 -2.98 1.91 1.37
C PHE A 25 -3.18 3.17 0.52
N SER A 26 -2.82 4.35 1.03
CA SER A 26 -2.83 5.60 0.28
C SER A 26 -1.74 5.65 -0.81
N GLU A 27 -1.72 6.76 -1.55
CA GLU A 27 -0.69 7.12 -2.53
C GLU A 27 0.70 7.34 -1.90
N GLU A 28 0.78 7.62 -0.60
CA GLU A 28 2.03 7.75 0.15
C GLU A 28 2.01 6.85 1.38
N ILE A 29 3.05 6.03 1.56
CA ILE A 29 3.24 5.20 2.77
C ILE A 29 4.68 5.25 3.28
N TYR A 30 4.81 5.03 4.58
CA TYR A 30 6.10 4.82 5.25
C TYR A 30 6.27 3.35 5.57
N LEU A 31 7.32 2.75 5.03
CA LEU A 31 7.72 1.36 5.25
C LEU A 31 8.23 1.19 6.68
N GLY A 32 7.81 0.08 7.30
CA GLY A 32 8.15 -0.26 8.67
C GLY A 32 7.98 -1.75 8.94
N LEU A 33 7.74 -2.10 10.21
CA LEU A 33 7.43 -3.46 10.59
C LEU A 33 5.93 -3.72 10.48
N THR A 34 5.55 -4.71 9.68
CA THR A 34 4.19 -5.25 9.72
C THR A 34 4.08 -6.34 10.78
N TYR A 35 3.05 -6.22 11.62
CA TYR A 35 2.72 -7.19 12.68
C TYR A 35 1.52 -8.06 12.31
N TYR A 36 0.82 -7.73 11.23
CA TYR A 36 -0.41 -8.39 10.81
C TYR A 36 -0.45 -8.53 9.30
N LEU A 37 -0.78 -9.73 8.84
CA LEU A 37 -1.11 -10.00 7.43
C LEU A 37 -2.50 -10.61 7.36
N ASN A 38 -3.36 -10.11 6.48
CA ASN A 38 -4.74 -10.58 6.34
C ASN A 38 -5.51 -10.65 7.69
N GLY A 39 -5.28 -9.67 8.58
CA GLY A 39 -5.87 -9.64 9.92
C GLY A 39 -5.28 -10.63 10.95
N VAL A 40 -4.30 -11.45 10.56
CA VAL A 40 -3.66 -12.44 11.45
C VAL A 40 -2.36 -11.87 12.01
N LYS A 41 -2.22 -11.90 13.34
CA LYS A 41 -1.00 -11.49 14.03
C LYS A 41 0.15 -12.43 13.70
N LEU A 42 1.29 -11.88 13.31
CA LEU A 42 2.51 -12.62 13.05
C LEU A 42 3.22 -12.98 14.38
N GLU A 43 3.89 -14.14 14.41
CA GLU A 43 4.77 -14.52 15.52
C GLU A 43 5.99 -13.58 15.58
N THR A 44 6.58 -13.30 14.41
CA THR A 44 7.68 -12.35 14.25
C THR A 44 7.28 -11.28 13.22
N PRO A 45 7.45 -9.98 13.51
CA PRO A 45 7.15 -8.91 12.57
C PRO A 45 8.05 -8.98 11.34
N ILE A 46 7.53 -8.55 10.19
CA ILE A 46 8.28 -8.52 8.93
C ILE A 46 8.61 -7.08 8.60
N GLN A 47 9.87 -6.81 8.23
CA GLN A 47 10.27 -5.51 7.69
C GLN A 47 9.78 -5.39 6.26
N GLU A 48 8.90 -4.42 6.02
CA GLU A 48 8.39 -4.12 4.69
C GLU A 48 9.43 -3.39 3.85
N THR A 49 9.36 -3.66 2.55
CA THR A 49 10.21 -3.14 1.49
C THR A 49 9.32 -2.64 0.34
N PRO A 50 9.82 -1.78 -0.56
CA PRO A 50 9.05 -1.36 -1.73
C PRO A 50 8.53 -2.53 -2.58
N ASP A 51 9.29 -3.64 -2.64
CA ASP A 51 8.95 -4.82 -3.41
C ASP A 51 7.72 -5.57 -2.87
N ASP A 52 7.31 -5.31 -1.63
CA ASP A 52 6.10 -5.89 -1.04
C ASP A 52 4.81 -5.25 -1.59
N PHE A 53 4.93 -4.14 -2.33
CA PHE A 53 3.81 -3.36 -2.83
C PHE A 53 3.78 -3.31 -4.36
N GLU A 54 2.58 -3.07 -4.89
CA GLU A 54 2.33 -2.71 -6.28
C GLU A 54 1.42 -1.48 -6.33
N GLU A 55 1.54 -0.70 -7.40
CA GLU A 55 0.62 0.40 -7.66
C GLU A 55 -0.64 -0.12 -8.37
N ILE A 56 -1.80 0.37 -7.96
CA ILE A 56 -3.07 0.12 -8.63
C ILE A 56 -3.77 1.44 -8.94
N ASP A 57 -4.45 1.53 -10.08
CA ASP A 57 -5.23 2.72 -10.43
C ASP A 57 -6.44 2.89 -9.50
N ILE A 58 -6.70 4.14 -9.09
CA ILE A 58 -7.92 4.49 -8.37
C ILE A 58 -9.03 4.67 -9.39
N GLU A 59 -9.94 3.71 -9.51
CA GLU A 59 -11.20 3.94 -10.20
C GLU A 59 -12.10 4.82 -9.32
N VAL A 60 -12.02 6.14 -9.51
CA VAL A 60 -12.96 7.07 -8.86
C VAL A 60 -14.30 6.96 -9.60
N GLN A 61 -15.23 6.16 -9.07
CA GLN A 61 -16.63 6.25 -9.48
C GLN A 61 -17.22 7.52 -8.86
N THR A 62 -17.31 8.59 -9.65
CA THR A 62 -18.10 9.75 -9.28
C THR A 62 -19.56 9.39 -9.47
N GLU A 63 -20.31 9.23 -8.37
CA GLU A 63 -21.77 9.25 -8.46
C GLU A 63 -22.20 10.68 -8.85
N GLU A 64 -22.70 10.85 -10.07
CA GLU A 64 -23.41 12.08 -10.43
C GLU A 64 -24.68 12.14 -9.59
N ILE A 65 -24.69 13.03 -8.60
CA ILE A 65 -25.88 13.38 -7.83
C ILE A 65 -26.83 14.15 -8.77
N ASN A 66 -27.81 13.44 -9.33
CA ASN A 66 -28.94 14.00 -10.08
C ASN A 66 -29.93 14.73 -9.18
#